data_AF-A0A165C4U6-F1
#
_entry.id   AF-A0A165C4U6-F1
#
_cell.length_a   1.000
_cell.length_b   1.000
_cell.length_c   1.000
_cell.angle_alpha   90.00
_cell.angle_beta   90.00
_cell.angle_gamma   90.00
#
_symmetry.space_group_name_H-M   'P 1'
#
loop_
_entity.id
_entity.type
_entity.pdbx_description
1 polymer ?
#
loop_
_entity_poly.entity_id
_entity_poly.type
_entity_poly.pdbx_seq_one_letter_code
_entity_poly.pdbx_strand_id
1 'polypeptide(L)'
;MNTTTKAYACFIWDKSRFSDAVFMQAISDVMLYMNYVTTDTLSLYKEELAGDTDTYIQERASVTRKSVPETLQAVVSDTVAAVERIRGILGEGEARDAWGNFGASYIGVYMVNP
;
A
#
# COMPACT_ATOMS: atom_id res chain seq x y z
N MET A 1 3.94 -8.86 -7.69
CA MET A 1 4.61 -8.62 -6.38
C MET A 1 6.08 -8.35 -6.63
N ASN A 2 6.54 -7.11 -6.48
CA ASN A 2 7.97 -6.82 -6.56
C ASN A 2 8.66 -7.18 -5.21
N THR A 3 9.93 -7.56 -5.24
CA THR A 3 10.74 -7.92 -4.06
C THR A 3 11.12 -6.72 -3.20
N THR A 4 11.05 -5.51 -3.76
CA THR A 4 11.45 -4.25 -3.13
C THR A 4 10.48 -3.87 -2.01
N THR A 5 9.17 -3.99 -2.22
CA THR A 5 8.14 -3.68 -1.21
C THR A 5 8.30 -4.55 0.06
N LYS A 6 8.73 -5.81 -0.09
CA LYS A 6 9.01 -6.71 1.04
C LYS A 6 10.13 -6.17 1.93
N ALA A 7 11.21 -5.68 1.32
CA ALA A 7 12.35 -5.16 2.06
C ALA A 7 11.99 -3.87 2.80
N TYR A 8 11.26 -2.96 2.15
CA TYR A 8 10.84 -1.70 2.77
C TYR A 8 9.89 -1.90 3.95
N ALA A 9 8.96 -2.86 3.88
CA ALA A 9 8.05 -3.16 4.98
C ALA A 9 8.80 -3.64 6.24
N CYS A 10 9.91 -4.36 6.10
CA CYS A 10 10.75 -4.79 7.22
C CYS A 10 11.50 -3.63 7.90
N PHE A 11 11.73 -2.51 7.21
CA PHE A 11 12.46 -1.36 7.77
C PHE A 11 11.59 -0.45 8.64
N ILE A 12 10.27 -0.67 8.69
CA ILE A 12 9.34 0.13 9.51
C ILE A 12 9.58 -0.15 11.01
N TRP A 13 9.92 -1.39 11.36
CA TRP A 13 10.10 -1.82 12.74
C TRP A 13 11.56 -2.22 12.99
N ASP A 14 12.21 -1.44 13.85
CA ASP A 14 13.55 -1.76 14.34
C ASP A 14 13.52 -3.00 15.23
N LYS A 15 14.33 -4.01 14.90
CA LYS A 15 14.46 -5.26 15.67
C LYS A 15 14.95 -5.06 17.10
N SER A 16 15.60 -3.94 17.40
CA SER A 16 16.02 -3.58 18.75
C SER A 16 14.86 -3.07 19.62
N ARG A 17 13.75 -2.64 18.99
CA ARG A 17 12.59 -2.02 19.67
C ARG A 17 11.33 -2.87 19.61
N PHE A 18 11.17 -3.68 18.56
CA PHE A 18 9.96 -4.46 18.32
C PHE A 18 10.29 -5.95 18.19
N SER A 19 9.50 -6.81 18.81
CA SER A 19 9.65 -8.25 18.63
C SER A 19 9.08 -8.68 17.28
N ASP A 20 9.80 -9.57 16.59
CA ASP A 20 9.44 -10.06 15.25
C ASP A 20 7.99 -10.61 15.20
N ALA A 21 7.48 -11.16 16.30
CA ALA A 21 6.12 -11.69 16.39
C ALA A 21 5.00 -10.64 16.22
N VAL A 22 5.25 -9.37 16.60
CA VAL A 22 4.21 -8.32 16.63
C VAL A 22 3.89 -7.81 15.23
N PHE A 23 4.88 -7.72 14.35
CA PHE A 23 4.70 -7.15 13.01
C PHE A 23 4.69 -8.20 11.88
N MET A 24 5.12 -9.44 12.14
CA MET A 24 5.18 -10.49 11.11
C MET A 24 3.79 -10.89 10.58
N GLN A 25 2.72 -10.75 11.37
CA GLN A 25 1.34 -10.93 10.87
C GLN A 25 0.86 -9.71 10.07
N ALA A 26 1.27 -8.50 10.46
CA ALA A 26 0.88 -7.26 9.78
C ALA A 26 1.64 -7.01 8.46
N ILE A 27 2.83 -7.60 8.29
CA ILE A 27 3.72 -7.30 7.15
C ILE A 27 3.09 -7.61 5.80
N SER A 28 2.28 -8.67 5.72
CA SER A 28 1.61 -9.06 4.47
C SER A 28 0.56 -8.03 4.06
N ASP A 29 -0.22 -7.50 5.00
CA ASP A 29 -1.18 -6.43 4.73
C ASP A 29 -0.48 -5.09 4.46
N VAL A 30 0.64 -4.80 5.14
CA VAL A 30 1.45 -3.58 4.89
C VAL A 30 2.01 -3.59 3.47
N MET A 31 2.48 -4.73 2.98
CA MET A 31 2.93 -4.86 1.61
C MET A 31 1.79 -4.65 0.60
N LEU A 32 0.59 -5.12 0.92
CA LEU A 32 -0.59 -4.92 0.10
C LEU A 32 -0.98 -3.44 0.06
N TYR A 33 -0.95 -2.76 1.21
CA TYR A 33 -1.12 -1.31 1.31
C TYR A 33 -0.10 -0.56 0.45
N MET A 34 1.19 -0.88 0.57
CA MET A 34 2.22 -0.21 -0.22
C MET A 34 1.98 -0.41 -1.72
N ASN A 35 1.72 -1.64 -2.17
CA ASN A 35 1.51 -1.91 -3.59
C ASN A 35 0.26 -1.19 -4.13
N TYR A 36 -0.89 -1.27 -3.44
CA TYR A 36 -2.14 -0.67 -3.92
C TYR A 36 -2.17 0.85 -3.84
N VAL A 37 -1.63 1.44 -2.76
CA VAL A 37 -1.65 2.91 -2.57
C VAL A 37 -0.68 3.59 -3.52
N THR A 38 0.54 3.10 -3.62
CA THR A 38 1.60 3.87 -4.27
C THR A 38 1.89 3.48 -5.71
N THR A 39 1.80 2.19 -6.03
CA THR A 39 2.11 1.69 -7.38
C THR A 39 0.90 1.56 -8.28
N ASP A 40 -0.32 1.61 -7.76
CA ASP A 40 -1.51 1.47 -8.59
C ASP A 40 -2.39 2.72 -8.52
N THR A 41 -2.63 3.28 -7.33
CA THR A 41 -3.52 4.44 -7.19
C THR A 41 -2.82 5.77 -7.52
N LEU A 42 -1.59 5.97 -7.02
CA LEU A 42 -0.87 7.25 -7.18
C LEU A 42 -0.04 7.31 -8.47
N SER A 43 0.37 6.17 -9.05
CA SER A 43 1.05 6.15 -10.35
C SER A 43 0.08 6.19 -11.54
N LEU A 44 -1.19 5.77 -11.37
CA LEU A 44 -2.19 5.78 -12.46
C LEU A 44 -2.26 7.14 -13.16
N TYR A 45 -2.21 8.23 -12.39
CA TYR A 45 -2.23 9.58 -12.97
C TYR A 45 -1.02 9.83 -13.89
N LYS A 46 0.17 9.37 -13.50
CA LYS A 46 1.39 9.51 -14.32
C LYS A 46 1.39 8.55 -15.51
N GLU A 47 0.87 7.34 -15.32
CA GLU A 47 0.77 6.31 -16.36
C GLU A 47 -0.25 6.69 -17.44
N GLU A 48 -1.42 7.21 -17.06
CA GLU A 48 -2.39 7.78 -18.01
C GLU A 48 -1.81 8.99 -18.76
N LEU A 49 -1.07 9.88 -18.07
CA LEU A 49 -0.37 10.99 -18.71
C LEU A 49 0.73 10.54 -19.68
N ALA A 50 1.41 9.44 -19.37
CA ALA A 50 2.43 8.82 -20.22
C ALA A 50 1.83 7.99 -21.36
N GLY A 51 0.51 7.75 -21.36
CA GLY A 51 -0.19 6.89 -22.31
C GLY A 51 0.08 5.40 -22.08
N ASP A 52 0.54 5.03 -20.89
CA ASP A 52 0.87 3.65 -20.55
C ASP A 52 -0.40 2.89 -20.17
N THR A 53 -0.66 1.80 -20.90
CA THR A 53 -1.88 1.00 -20.76
C THR A 53 -1.64 -0.34 -20.05
N ASP A 54 -0.39 -0.65 -19.73
CA ASP A 54 0.01 -1.92 -19.11
C ASP A 54 0.06 -1.79 -17.57
N THR A 55 -1.04 -1.30 -17.00
CA THR A 55 -1.14 -1.00 -15.57
C THR A 55 -2.07 -1.98 -14.87
N TYR A 56 -1.80 -2.27 -13.59
CA TYR A 56 -2.59 -3.22 -12.81
C TYR A 56 -4.08 -2.84 -12.78
N ILE A 57 -4.41 -1.54 -12.79
CA ILE A 57 -5.80 -1.07 -12.81
C ILE A 57 -6.47 -1.37 -14.15
N GLN A 58 -5.77 -1.20 -15.27
CA GLN A 58 -6.32 -1.52 -16.59
C GLN A 58 -6.46 -3.03 -16.79
N GLU A 59 -5.48 -3.83 -16.35
CA GLU A 59 -5.58 -5.29 -16.35
C GLU A 59 -6.74 -5.77 -15.46
N ARG A 60 -6.86 -5.25 -14.24
CA ARG A 60 -7.92 -5.61 -13.31
C ARG A 60 -9.30 -5.18 -13.82
N ALA A 61 -9.40 -4.01 -14.45
CA ALA A 61 -10.62 -3.54 -15.10
C ALA A 61 -11.04 -4.49 -16.24
N SER A 62 -10.08 -4.91 -17.07
CA SER A 62 -10.28 -5.87 -18.16
C SER A 62 -10.76 -7.24 -17.65
N VAL A 63 -10.08 -7.80 -16.64
CA VAL A 63 -10.43 -9.10 -16.05
C VAL A 63 -11.78 -9.08 -15.32
N THR A 64 -12.06 -8.00 -14.59
CA THR A 64 -13.32 -7.88 -13.83
C THR A 64 -14.49 -7.32 -14.64
N ARG A 65 -14.24 -6.95 -15.91
CA ARG A 65 -15.20 -6.27 -16.81
C ARG A 65 -15.81 -5.02 -16.18
N LYS A 66 -15.01 -4.27 -15.43
CA LYS A 66 -15.40 -3.02 -14.79
C LYS A 66 -14.74 -1.85 -15.49
N SER A 67 -15.31 -0.66 -15.35
CA SER A 67 -14.64 0.55 -15.79
C SER A 67 -13.40 0.84 -14.92
N VAL A 68 -12.45 1.61 -15.47
CA VAL A 68 -11.26 2.07 -14.74
C VAL A 68 -11.62 2.80 -13.44
N PRO A 69 -12.61 3.73 -13.42
CA PRO A 69 -13.04 4.38 -12.17
C PRO A 69 -13.63 3.43 -11.13
N GLU A 70 -14.43 2.44 -11.54
CA GLU A 70 -14.99 1.44 -10.61
C GLU A 70 -13.89 0.54 -10.03
N THR A 71 -12.87 0.22 -10.84
CA THR A 71 -11.71 -0.57 -10.40
C THR A 71 -10.85 0.24 -9.42
N LEU A 72 -10.64 1.52 -9.69
CA LEU A 72 -9.96 2.44 -8.78
C LEU A 72 -10.69 2.53 -7.43
N GLN A 73 -12.02 2.70 -7.45
CA GLN A 73 -12.81 2.75 -6.22
C GLN A 73 -12.72 1.44 -5.42
N ALA A 74 -12.69 0.29 -6.11
CA ALA A 74 -12.48 -1.01 -5.47
C ALA A 74 -11.09 -1.14 -4.83
N VAL A 75 -10.03 -0.69 -5.51
CA VAL A 75 -8.66 -0.69 -4.98
C VAL A 75 -8.53 0.24 -3.77
N VAL A 76 -9.16 1.41 -3.80
CA VAL A 76 -9.23 2.32 -2.65
C VAL A 76 -9.96 1.65 -1.48
N SER A 77 -11.07 0.95 -1.74
CA SER A 77 -11.82 0.24 -0.69
C SER A 77 -10.99 -0.90 -0.08
N ASP A 78 -10.31 -1.69 -0.93
CA ASP A 78 -9.41 -2.77 -0.50
C ASP A 78 -8.25 -2.23 0.36
N THR A 79 -7.74 -1.06 -0.01
CA THR A 79 -6.69 -0.34 0.73
C THR A 79 -7.17 0.06 2.12
N VAL A 80 -8.34 0.69 2.22
CA VAL A 80 -8.91 1.10 3.51
C VAL A 80 -9.12 -0.13 4.41
N ALA A 81 -9.66 -1.21 3.86
CA ALA A 81 -9.82 -2.46 4.59
C ALA A 81 -8.46 -3.05 5.04
N ALA A 82 -7.41 -2.94 4.24
CA ALA A 82 -6.07 -3.38 4.62
C ALA A 82 -5.50 -2.54 5.78
N VAL A 83 -5.67 -1.22 5.74
CA VAL A 83 -5.29 -0.30 6.83
C VAL A 83 -6.00 -0.68 8.13
N GLU A 84 -7.30 -0.97 8.08
CA GLU A 84 -8.07 -1.39 9.25
C GLU A 84 -7.57 -2.72 9.82
N ARG A 85 -7.26 -3.70 8.95
CA ARG A 85 -6.66 -4.98 9.38
C ARG A 85 -5.30 -4.76 10.04
N ILE A 86 -4.44 -3.94 9.47
CA ILE A 86 -3.12 -3.62 10.05
C ILE A 86 -3.28 -3.00 11.44
N ARG A 87 -4.19 -2.03 11.59
CA ARG A 87 -4.49 -1.41 12.90
C ARG A 87 -5.04 -2.42 13.89
N GLY A 88 -5.90 -3.34 13.45
CA GLY A 88 -6.42 -4.42 14.28
C GLY A 88 -5.36 -5.41 14.75
N ILE A 89 -4.41 -5.78 13.88
CA ILE A 89 -3.31 -6.72 14.18
C ILE A 89 -2.28 -6.06 15.11
N LEU A 90 -1.90 -4.80 14.83
CA LEU A 90 -0.91 -4.08 15.63
C LEU A 90 -1.47 -3.57 16.97
N GLY A 91 -2.80 -3.50 17.11
CA GLY A 91 -3.46 -3.02 18.33
C GLY A 91 -3.18 -1.55 18.62
N GLU A 92 -3.06 -1.21 19.91
CA GLU A 92 -2.64 0.12 20.38
C GLU A 92 -1.18 0.04 20.85
N GLY A 93 -0.32 0.95 20.38
CA GLY A 93 1.07 1.05 20.81
C GLY A 93 2.04 1.60 19.76
N GLU A 94 3.31 1.70 20.13
CA GLU A 94 4.37 2.30 19.31
C GLU A 94 4.51 1.66 17.92
N ALA A 95 4.18 0.37 17.77
CA ALA A 95 4.27 -0.35 16.50
C ALA A 95 3.26 0.17 15.46
N ARG A 96 2.06 0.55 15.93
CA ARG A 96 1.01 1.14 15.08
C ARG A 96 1.35 2.59 14.72
N ASP A 97 1.90 3.35 15.66
CA ASP A 97 2.30 4.75 15.42
C ASP A 97 3.46 4.83 14.42
N ALA A 98 4.44 3.93 14.54
CA ALA A 98 5.53 3.80 13.58
C ALA A 98 5.01 3.49 12.18
N TRP A 99 4.07 2.55 12.06
CA TRP A 99 3.43 2.24 10.78
C TRP A 99 2.60 3.42 10.22
N GLY A 100 1.83 4.11 11.08
CA GLY A 100 1.03 5.27 10.67
C GLY A 100 1.90 6.41 10.13
N ASN A 101 3.02 6.70 10.80
CA ASN A 101 3.99 7.70 10.35
C ASN A 101 4.65 7.31 9.03
N PHE A 102 4.98 6.02 8.85
CA PHE A 102 5.49 5.50 7.59
C PHE A 102 4.48 5.69 6.47
N GLY A 103 3.22 5.26 6.66
CA GLY A 103 2.16 5.38 5.64
C GLY A 103 1.92 6.83 5.21
N ALA A 104 1.81 7.76 6.16
CA ALA A 104 1.64 9.19 5.86
C ALA A 104 2.84 9.78 5.10
N SER A 105 4.06 9.45 5.55
CA SER A 105 5.29 9.93 4.91
C SER A 105 5.45 9.36 3.50
N TYR A 106 5.08 8.09 3.31
CA TYR A 106 5.17 7.41 2.04
C TYR A 106 4.23 8.04 1.01
N ILE A 107 2.98 8.35 1.38
CA ILE A 107 2.07 9.13 0.52
C ILE A 107 2.66 10.52 0.22
N GLY A 108 3.24 11.18 1.22
CA GLY A 108 3.86 12.50 1.06
C GLY A 108 4.94 12.55 -0.02
N VAL A 109 5.78 11.50 -0.13
CA VAL A 109 6.81 11.42 -1.18
C VAL A 109 6.21 11.47 -2.58
N TYR A 110 5.08 10.80 -2.81
CA TYR A 110 4.40 10.81 -4.11
C TYR A 110 3.66 12.12 -4.40
N MET A 111 3.23 12.86 -3.37
CA MET A 111 2.64 14.19 -3.56
C MET A 111 3.69 15.28 -3.86
N VAL A 112 4.89 15.15 -3.30
CA VAL A 112 5.98 16.14 -3.46
C VAL A 112 6.80 15.89 -4.73
N ASN A 113 6.80 14.65 -5.25
CA ASN A 113 7.47 14.27 -6.49
C ASN A 113 6.42 13.84 -7.55
N PRO A 114 5.77 14.81 -8.23
CA PRO A 114 4.74 14.56 -9.24
C PRO A 114 5.26 13.87 -10.50
#